data_AF-A0A1C6R2Z6-F1
#
_entry.id   AF-A0A1C6R2Z6-F1
#
_cell.length_a   1.000
_cell.length_b   1.000
_cell.length_c   1.000
_cell.angle_alpha   90.00
_cell.angle_beta   90.00
_cell.angle_gamma   90.00
#
_symmetry.space_group_name_H-M   'P 1'
#
loop_
_entity.id
_entity.type
_entity.pdbx_description
1 polymer ?
#
loop_
_entity_poly.entity_id
_entity_poly.type
_entity_poly.pdbx_seq_one_letter_code
_entity_poly.pdbx_strand_id
1 'polypeptide(L)'
;MRVYVPLTLSGLAAAHAVGEVGPGPLTAYAVTPGLREWYVSDDIEELEYAALSRAAAASLRLIAGDPDAARRRIVVAVDVPDGAATADPDQALSAASLGEVRLAAALPLTRAAAVHVDADEAEKDVAAAAAALGAADLGDDDAQFTVDGAEDHELLWFGVQEIPQLIG
;
A
#
# COMPACT_ATOMS: atom_id res chain seq x y z
N MET A 1 -6.93 -4.25 -15.02
CA MET A 1 -6.13 -4.81 -13.90
C MET A 1 -6.41 -4.07 -12.59
N ARG A 2 -6.17 -4.71 -11.44
CA ARG A 2 -6.25 -4.05 -10.12
C ARG A 2 -4.89 -3.52 -9.69
N VAL A 3 -4.90 -2.33 -9.08
CA VAL A 3 -3.73 -1.71 -8.44
C VAL A 3 -4.05 -1.37 -6.99
N TYR A 4 -3.04 -1.40 -6.14
CA TYR A 4 -3.09 -1.17 -4.72
C TYR A 4 -2.31 0.10 -4.40
N VAL A 5 -3.02 1.19 -4.10
CA VAL A 5 -2.43 2.50 -3.89
C VAL A 5 -2.21 2.73 -2.39
N PRO A 6 -0.96 2.79 -1.90
CA PRO A 6 -0.69 3.10 -0.50
C PRO A 6 -1.05 4.56 -0.19
N LEU A 7 -1.74 4.78 0.92
CA LEU A 7 -2.07 6.11 1.44
C LEU A 7 -1.81 6.16 2.96
N THR A 8 -1.90 7.35 3.54
CA THR A 8 -2.15 7.57 4.96
C THR A 8 -3.64 7.82 5.19
N LEU A 9 -4.10 7.83 6.45
CA LEU A 9 -5.50 8.17 6.76
C LEU A 9 -5.87 9.59 6.30
N SER A 10 -4.96 10.55 6.48
CA SER A 10 -5.12 11.92 5.97
C SER A 10 -5.14 11.97 4.45
N GLY A 11 -4.34 11.14 3.78
CA GLY A 11 -4.36 10.98 2.32
C GLY A 11 -5.68 10.42 1.80
N LEU A 12 -6.27 9.44 2.49
CA LEU A 12 -7.60 8.93 2.18
C LEU A 12 -8.69 10.00 2.36
N ALA A 13 -8.62 10.77 3.44
CA ALA A 13 -9.55 11.87 3.69
C ALA A 13 -9.49 12.94 2.60
N ALA A 14 -8.29 13.31 2.17
CA ALA A 14 -8.08 14.24 1.06
C ALA A 14 -8.63 13.68 -0.26
N ALA A 15 -8.35 12.41 -0.57
CA ALA A 15 -8.83 11.76 -1.78
C ALA A 15 -10.37 11.68 -1.81
N HIS A 16 -11.00 11.39 -0.67
CA HIS A 16 -12.45 11.37 -0.52
C HIS A 16 -13.08 12.75 -0.72
N ALA A 17 -12.47 13.81 -0.16
CA ALA A 17 -12.98 15.17 -0.29
C ALA A 17 -12.97 15.68 -1.75
N VAL A 18 -11.95 15.31 -2.53
CA VAL A 18 -11.81 15.72 -3.94
C VAL A 18 -12.46 14.73 -4.90
N GLY A 19 -12.64 13.47 -4.50
CA GLY A 19 -13.19 12.39 -5.32
C GLY A 19 -12.16 11.67 -6.19
N GLU A 20 -10.86 11.84 -5.93
CA GLU A 20 -9.77 11.21 -6.65
C GLU A 20 -8.54 10.97 -5.77
N VAL A 21 -7.79 9.90 -6.04
CA VAL A 21 -6.46 9.67 -5.47
C VAL A 21 -5.45 10.36 -6.38
N GLY A 22 -4.76 11.40 -5.88
CA GLY A 22 -3.97 12.29 -6.72
C GLY A 22 -3.35 13.46 -5.95
N PRO A 23 -2.58 14.34 -6.63
CA PRO A 23 -2.29 14.33 -8.07
C PRO A 23 -1.29 13.24 -8.49
N GLY A 24 -1.29 12.86 -9.77
CA GLY A 24 -0.26 11.97 -10.32
C GLY A 24 1.09 12.69 -10.51
N PRO A 25 2.19 11.94 -10.73
CA PRO A 25 2.24 10.49 -10.83
C PRO A 25 2.16 9.79 -9.45
N LEU A 26 1.52 8.63 -9.42
CA LEU A 26 1.33 7.82 -8.21
C LEU A 26 2.21 6.56 -8.25
N THR A 27 2.73 6.17 -7.09
CA THR A 27 3.25 4.82 -6.86
C THR A 27 2.10 3.94 -6.38
N ALA A 28 1.97 2.76 -6.97
CA ALA A 28 1.01 1.75 -6.58
C ALA A 28 1.66 0.36 -6.72
N TYR A 29 0.94 -0.68 -6.33
CA TYR A 29 1.41 -2.06 -6.45
C TYR A 29 0.39 -2.90 -7.21
N ALA A 30 0.85 -3.85 -8.00
CA ALA A 30 0.00 -4.71 -8.81
C ALA A 30 0.68 -6.05 -9.07
N VAL A 31 -0.07 -6.98 -9.66
CA VAL A 31 0.45 -8.27 -10.12
C VAL A 31 1.28 -8.08 -11.39
N THR A 32 2.52 -7.62 -11.24
CA THR A 32 3.48 -7.42 -12.33
C THR A 32 4.12 -8.76 -12.75
N PRO A 33 4.72 -8.84 -13.96
CA PRO A 33 5.50 -10.01 -14.35
C PRO A 33 6.60 -10.38 -13.34
N GLY A 34 7.35 -9.40 -12.83
CA GLY A 34 8.37 -9.62 -11.81
C GLY A 34 7.82 -10.19 -10.50
N LEU A 35 6.65 -9.72 -10.05
CA LEU A 35 5.99 -10.29 -8.87
C LEU A 35 5.60 -11.75 -9.10
N ARG A 36 5.03 -12.08 -10.27
CA ARG A 36 4.65 -13.46 -10.64
C ARG A 36 5.85 -14.40 -10.64
N GLU A 37 6.96 -13.95 -11.21
CA GLU A 37 8.20 -14.73 -11.28
C GLU A 37 8.80 -14.96 -9.89
N TRP A 38 8.69 -13.99 -8.99
CA TRP A 38 9.26 -14.09 -7.65
C TRP A 38 8.42 -14.94 -6.70
N TYR A 39 7.09 -14.76 -6.70
CA TYR A 39 6.19 -15.47 -5.79
C TYR A 39 5.90 -16.92 -6.23
N VAL A 40 6.19 -17.27 -7.49
CA VAL A 40 6.01 -18.62 -8.07
C VAL A 40 4.62 -19.22 -7.77
N SER A 41 3.59 -18.38 -7.87
CA SER A 41 2.19 -18.81 -7.73
C SER A 41 1.46 -18.60 -9.05
N ASP A 42 0.64 -19.58 -9.43
CA ASP A 42 -0.29 -19.51 -10.55
C ASP A 42 -1.68 -19.03 -10.12
N ASP A 43 -1.92 -18.89 -8.82
CA ASP A 43 -3.14 -18.31 -8.27
C ASP A 43 -3.09 -16.77 -8.28
N ILE A 44 -4.06 -16.16 -8.97
CA ILE A 44 -4.16 -14.71 -9.04
C ILE A 44 -4.51 -14.08 -7.70
N GLU A 45 -5.28 -14.77 -6.85
CA GLU A 45 -5.72 -14.24 -5.56
C GLU A 45 -4.52 -14.13 -4.60
N GLU A 46 -3.64 -15.14 -4.58
CA GLU A 46 -2.39 -15.09 -3.81
C GLU A 46 -1.45 -13.97 -4.29
N LEU A 47 -1.35 -13.77 -5.60
CA LEU A 47 -0.53 -12.71 -6.18
C LEU A 47 -1.11 -11.31 -5.90
N GLU A 48 -2.42 -11.18 -5.93
CA GLU A 48 -3.12 -9.94 -5.55
C GLU A 48 -2.92 -9.62 -4.07
N TYR A 49 -2.96 -10.64 -3.20
CA TYR A 49 -2.61 -10.50 -1.80
C TYR A 49 -1.14 -10.06 -1.62
N ALA A 50 -0.20 -10.67 -2.34
CA ALA A 50 1.19 -10.25 -2.30
C ALA A 50 1.37 -8.78 -2.72
N ALA A 51 0.67 -8.32 -3.77
CA ALA A 51 0.69 -6.92 -4.19
C ALA A 51 0.07 -5.98 -3.13
N LEU A 52 -1.01 -6.40 -2.48
CA LEU A 52 -1.62 -5.68 -1.35
C LEU A 52 -0.64 -5.53 -0.18
N SER A 53 0.05 -6.61 0.22
CA SER A 53 1.05 -6.57 1.30
C SER A 53 2.21 -5.63 0.97
N ARG A 54 2.66 -5.60 -0.30
CA ARG A 54 3.66 -4.62 -0.75
C ARG A 54 3.16 -3.18 -0.64
N ALA A 55 1.90 -2.93 -0.99
CA ALA A 55 1.29 -1.61 -0.78
C ALA A 55 1.16 -1.27 0.72
N ALA A 56 0.84 -2.23 1.58
CA ALA A 56 0.80 -2.00 3.03
C ALA A 56 2.18 -1.58 3.59
N ALA A 57 3.25 -2.24 3.16
CA ALA A 57 4.62 -1.85 3.52
C ALA A 57 5.01 -0.45 2.99
N ALA A 58 4.47 -0.04 1.85
CA ALA A 58 4.65 1.31 1.32
C ALA A 58 3.81 2.35 2.09
N SER A 59 2.61 2.00 2.54
CA SER A 59 1.81 2.86 3.43
C SER A 59 2.53 3.09 4.76
N LEU A 60 3.19 2.07 5.31
CA LEU A 60 4.04 2.21 6.50
C LEU A 60 5.17 3.23 6.28
N ARG A 61 5.81 3.24 5.10
CA ARG A 61 6.82 4.26 4.74
C ARG A 61 6.24 5.67 4.74
N LEU A 62 5.02 5.85 4.23
CA LEU A 62 4.33 7.16 4.27
C LEU A 62 4.07 7.60 5.73
N ILE A 63 3.63 6.67 6.58
CA ILE A 63 3.39 6.92 8.01
C ILE A 63 4.68 7.23 8.78
N ALA A 64 5.78 6.57 8.45
CA ALA A 64 7.09 6.85 9.05
C ALA A 64 7.62 8.24 8.67
N GLY A 65 7.31 8.71 7.46
CA GLY A 65 7.66 10.04 6.97
C GLY A 65 6.80 11.18 7.53
N ASP A 66 5.68 10.88 8.18
CA ASP A 66 4.74 11.85 8.72
C ASP A 66 4.51 11.63 10.24
N PRO A 67 5.13 12.45 11.11
CA PRO A 67 4.95 12.34 12.56
C PRO A 67 3.50 12.46 13.03
N ASP A 68 2.67 13.21 12.29
CA ASP A 68 1.28 13.50 12.64
C ASP A 68 0.29 12.49 12.02
N ALA A 69 0.77 11.58 11.17
CA ALA A 69 -0.07 10.54 10.59
C ALA A 69 -0.58 9.57 11.66
N ALA A 70 -1.88 9.21 11.53
CA ALA A 70 -2.44 8.10 12.28
C ALA A 70 -1.64 6.81 12.01
N ARG A 71 -1.38 6.02 13.05
CA ARG A 71 -0.55 4.82 12.98
C ARG A 71 -1.36 3.61 12.49
N ARG A 72 -1.98 3.77 11.32
CA ARG A 72 -2.78 2.74 10.62
C ARG A 72 -2.47 2.79 9.13
N ARG A 73 -2.02 1.68 8.57
CA ARG A 73 -1.77 1.54 7.13
C ARG A 73 -3.09 1.58 6.38
N ILE A 74 -3.07 2.28 5.26
CA ILE A 74 -4.21 2.43 4.35
C ILE A 74 -3.76 2.05 2.93
N VAL A 75 -4.54 1.21 2.28
CA VAL A 75 -4.35 0.87 0.87
C VAL A 75 -5.69 0.94 0.14
N VAL A 76 -5.75 1.65 -0.98
CA VAL A 76 -6.94 1.70 -1.82
C VAL A 76 -6.76 0.76 -3.00
N ALA A 77 -7.63 -0.23 -3.12
CA ALA A 77 -7.67 -1.12 -4.28
C ALA A 77 -8.47 -0.41 -5.40
N VAL A 78 -7.87 -0.20 -6.57
CA VAL A 78 -8.48 0.52 -7.69
C VAL A 78 -8.39 -0.31 -8.96
N ASP A 79 -9.50 -0.39 -9.70
CA ASP A 79 -9.52 -1.05 -11.00
C ASP A 79 -9.17 -0.04 -12.09
N VAL A 80 -8.11 -0.33 -12.85
CA VAL A 80 -7.59 0.52 -13.92
C VAL A 80 -7.56 -0.25 -15.26
N PRO A 81 -7.67 0.46 -16.40
CA PRO A 81 -7.44 -0.16 -17.71
C PRO A 81 -6.06 -0.79 -17.78
N ASP A 82 -5.94 -1.88 -18.52
CA ASP A 82 -4.65 -2.51 -18.76
C ASP A 82 -3.71 -1.53 -19.47
N GLY A 83 -2.45 -1.49 -19.03
CA GLY A 83 -1.44 -0.53 -19.51
C GLY A 83 -1.50 0.87 -18.88
N ALA A 84 -2.48 1.16 -18.01
CA ALA A 84 -2.49 2.41 -17.24
C ALA A 84 -1.43 2.42 -16.12
N ALA A 85 -1.07 1.24 -15.61
CA ALA A 85 0.00 1.02 -14.65
C ALA A 85 1.24 0.47 -15.36
N THR A 86 2.38 1.13 -15.17
CA THR A 86 3.65 0.75 -15.77
C THR A 86 4.64 0.31 -14.71
N ALA A 87 5.08 -0.94 -14.75
CA ALA A 87 6.22 -1.40 -13.97
C ALA A 87 7.53 -0.93 -14.62
N ASP A 88 8.52 -0.60 -13.80
CA ASP A 88 9.87 -0.34 -14.30
C ASP A 88 10.59 -1.70 -14.49
N PRO A 89 10.91 -2.10 -15.74
CA PRO A 89 11.55 -3.38 -16.00
C PRO A 89 12.95 -3.47 -15.38
N ASP A 90 13.66 -2.35 -15.19
CA ASP A 90 15.00 -2.35 -14.61
C ASP A 90 14.97 -2.58 -13.09
N GLN A 91 13.81 -2.33 -12.45
CA GLN A 91 13.58 -2.55 -11.02
C GLN A 91 12.77 -3.82 -10.73
N ALA A 92 12.31 -4.54 -11.77
CA ALA A 92 11.38 -5.66 -11.62
C ALA A 92 11.95 -6.84 -10.80
N LEU A 93 13.27 -6.94 -10.66
CA LEU A 93 13.97 -7.96 -9.88
C LEU A 93 14.51 -7.44 -8.54
N SER A 94 14.37 -6.14 -8.26
CA SER A 94 14.70 -5.58 -6.95
C SER A 94 13.63 -5.99 -5.94
N ALA A 95 14.04 -6.66 -4.86
CA ALA A 95 13.10 -7.09 -3.81
C ALA A 95 12.26 -5.90 -3.29
N ALA A 96 12.87 -4.71 -3.16
CA ALA A 96 12.20 -3.50 -2.68
C ALA A 96 11.12 -2.95 -3.64
N SER A 97 11.21 -3.25 -4.93
CA SER A 97 10.30 -2.75 -5.97
C SER A 97 9.39 -3.84 -6.56
N LEU A 98 9.36 -5.03 -5.94
CA LEU A 98 8.48 -6.11 -6.37
C LEU A 98 7.01 -5.67 -6.37
N GLY A 99 6.35 -5.83 -7.51
CA GLY A 99 4.97 -5.42 -7.73
C GLY A 99 4.78 -3.91 -7.91
N GLU A 100 5.81 -3.08 -7.77
CA GLU A 100 5.68 -1.63 -7.89
C GLU A 100 5.34 -1.22 -9.33
N VAL A 101 4.37 -0.32 -9.46
CA VAL A 101 3.93 0.28 -10.72
C VAL A 101 3.75 1.78 -10.55
N ARG A 102 3.97 2.53 -11.64
CA ARG A 102 3.68 3.96 -11.72
C ARG A 102 2.39 4.20 -12.50
N LEU A 103 1.56 5.07 -11.96
CA LEU A 103 0.37 5.60 -12.64
C LEU A 103 0.65 7.05 -13.02
N ALA A 104 0.46 7.40 -14.29
CA ALA A 104 0.81 8.74 -14.78
C ALA A 104 -0.15 9.84 -14.29
N ALA A 105 -1.38 9.48 -13.96
CA ALA A 105 -2.46 10.41 -13.63
C ALA A 105 -3.15 10.04 -12.33
N ALA A 106 -3.92 10.99 -11.79
CA ALA A 106 -4.83 10.74 -10.67
C ALA A 106 -5.88 9.68 -11.05
N LEU A 107 -6.35 8.95 -10.04
CA LEU A 107 -7.37 7.93 -10.19
C LEU A 107 -8.69 8.40 -9.58
N PRO A 108 -9.80 8.43 -10.33
CA PRO A 108 -11.09 8.78 -9.75
C PRO A 108 -11.46 7.72 -8.70
N LEU A 109 -11.91 8.17 -7.53
CA LEU A 109 -12.26 7.29 -6.42
C LEU A 109 -13.46 6.39 -6.76
N THR A 110 -14.24 6.76 -7.76
CA THR A 110 -15.32 5.93 -8.32
C THR A 110 -14.83 4.64 -8.99
N ARG A 111 -13.53 4.50 -9.25
CA ARG A 111 -12.90 3.24 -9.71
C ARG A 111 -12.32 2.41 -8.57
N ALA A 112 -12.34 2.92 -7.34
CA ALA A 112 -11.93 2.13 -6.19
C ALA A 112 -12.90 0.96 -6.01
N ALA A 113 -12.34 -0.22 -5.80
CA ALA A 113 -13.09 -1.42 -5.45
C ALA A 113 -13.25 -1.55 -3.93
N ALA A 114 -12.23 -1.14 -3.18
CA ALA A 114 -12.20 -1.26 -1.72
C ALA A 114 -11.14 -0.36 -1.08
N VAL A 115 -11.23 -0.21 0.23
CA VAL A 115 -10.18 0.34 1.08
C VAL A 115 -9.78 -0.72 2.10
N HIS A 116 -8.47 -0.96 2.22
CA HIS A 116 -7.87 -1.84 3.18
C HIS A 116 -7.24 -1.01 4.30
N VAL A 117 -7.55 -1.34 5.54
CA VAL A 117 -7.13 -0.56 6.72
C VAL A 117 -6.75 -1.46 7.87
N ASP A 118 -5.67 -1.13 8.57
CA ASP A 118 -5.30 -1.79 9.82
C ASP A 118 -6.43 -1.73 10.86
N ALA A 119 -6.64 -2.82 11.61
CA ALA A 119 -7.52 -2.83 12.78
C ALA A 119 -6.94 -1.95 13.90
N ASP A 120 -7.79 -1.51 14.84
CA ASP A 120 -7.37 -0.64 15.96
C ASP A 120 -6.30 -1.32 16.84
N GLU A 121 -6.28 -2.66 16.91
CA GLU A 121 -5.28 -3.43 17.66
C GLU A 121 -3.87 -3.34 17.09
N ALA A 122 -3.73 -3.07 15.78
CA ALA A 122 -2.44 -2.98 15.09
C ALA A 122 -1.71 -1.66 15.38
N GLU A 123 -2.40 -0.64 15.93
CA GLU A 123 -1.88 0.73 16.02
C GLU A 123 -0.51 0.81 16.73
N LYS A 124 -0.33 0.03 17.79
CA LYS A 124 0.92 0.02 18.57
C LYS A 124 2.09 -0.56 17.78
N ASP A 125 1.87 -1.65 17.06
CA ASP A 125 2.92 -2.33 16.31
C ASP A 125 3.27 -1.55 15.05
N VAL A 126 2.27 -0.95 14.38
CA VAL A 126 2.48 -0.01 13.27
C VAL A 126 3.26 1.24 13.73
N ALA A 127 2.98 1.75 14.93
CA ALA A 127 3.75 2.86 15.51
C ALA A 127 5.22 2.47 15.76
N ALA A 128 5.46 1.30 16.34
CA ALA A 128 6.80 0.78 16.59
C ALA A 128 7.56 0.55 15.27
N ALA A 129 6.92 -0.09 14.30
CA ALA A 129 7.47 -0.33 12.97
C ALA A 129 7.83 0.98 12.25
N ALA A 130 6.95 1.98 12.28
CA ALA A 130 7.21 3.28 11.66
C ALA A 130 8.42 4.00 12.30
N ALA A 131 8.61 3.86 13.61
CA ALA A 131 9.77 4.42 14.31
C ALA A 131 11.08 3.65 14.03
N ALA A 132 11.01 2.33 13.86
CA ALA A 132 12.15 1.46 13.59
C ALA A 132 12.62 1.51 12.12
N LEU A 133 11.74 1.90 11.20
CA LEU A 133 11.96 1.80 9.75
C LEU A 133 13.28 2.41 9.27
N GLY A 134 13.65 3.58 9.76
CA GLY A 134 14.90 4.24 9.34
C GLY A 134 16.16 3.47 9.77
N ALA A 135 16.14 2.77 10.90
CA ALA A 135 17.24 1.92 11.33
C ALA A 135 17.27 0.60 10.55
N ALA A 136 16.09 0.03 10.26
CA ALA A 136 15.96 -1.16 9.40
C ALA A 136 16.53 -0.90 8.00
N ASP A 137 16.21 0.25 7.40
CA ASP A 137 16.76 0.68 6.10
C ASP A 137 18.30 0.84 6.11
N LEU A 138 18.90 1.05 7.30
CA LEU A 138 20.35 1.11 7.51
C LEU A 138 20.98 -0.25 7.86
N GLY A 139 20.18 -1.33 7.87
CA GLY A 139 20.64 -2.71 8.11
C GLY A 139 20.65 -3.14 9.58
N ASP A 140 19.84 -2.51 10.44
CA ASP A 140 19.62 -2.98 11.81
C ASP A 140 18.59 -4.12 11.83
N ASP A 141 19.04 -5.34 12.19
CA ASP A 141 18.22 -6.55 12.18
C ASP A 141 17.11 -6.53 13.26
N ASP A 142 17.35 -5.91 14.43
CA ASP A 142 16.32 -5.80 15.49
C ASP A 142 15.23 -4.79 15.07
N ALA A 143 15.64 -3.72 14.39
CA ALA A 143 14.72 -2.79 13.76
C ALA A 143 13.92 -3.47 12.63
N GLN A 144 14.58 -4.28 11.79
CA GLN A 144 13.91 -5.04 10.73
C GLN A 144 12.87 -5.98 11.30
N PHE A 145 13.19 -6.73 12.37
CA PHE A 145 12.23 -7.59 13.06
C PHE A 145 11.00 -6.81 13.57
N THR A 146 11.21 -5.59 14.08
CA THR A 146 10.12 -4.70 14.53
C THR A 146 9.26 -4.24 13.36
N VAL A 147 9.86 -3.94 12.20
CA VAL A 147 9.15 -3.56 10.97
C VAL A 147 8.31 -4.72 10.45
N ASP A 148 8.89 -5.92 10.40
CA ASP A 148 8.23 -7.14 9.93
C ASP A 148 7.02 -7.50 10.80
N GLY A 149 7.08 -7.20 12.10
CA GLY A 149 5.94 -7.42 13.02
C GLY A 149 4.68 -6.62 12.65
N ALA A 150 4.77 -5.54 11.86
CA ALA A 150 3.58 -4.89 11.32
C ALA A 150 2.91 -5.72 10.22
N GLU A 151 3.65 -6.56 9.49
CA GLU A 151 3.09 -7.43 8.44
C GLU A 151 2.24 -8.58 9.00
N ASP A 152 2.39 -8.92 10.28
CA ASP A 152 1.53 -9.90 10.98
C ASP A 152 0.08 -9.42 11.16
N HIS A 153 -0.18 -8.11 11.00
CA HIS A 153 -1.52 -7.52 11.04
C HIS A 153 -2.13 -7.48 9.65
N GLU A 154 -3.17 -8.29 9.44
CA GLU A 154 -3.96 -8.24 8.21
C GLU A 154 -4.80 -6.96 8.12
N LEU A 155 -4.81 -6.32 6.96
CA LEU A 155 -5.65 -5.15 6.73
C LEU A 155 -7.10 -5.60 6.51
N LEU A 156 -8.01 -5.03 7.29
CA LEU A 156 -9.45 -5.21 7.14
C LEU A 156 -9.94 -4.62 5.82
N TRP A 157 -10.93 -5.26 5.21
CA TRP A 157 -11.56 -4.82 3.96
C TRP A 157 -12.80 -3.97 4.25
N PHE A 158 -12.89 -2.81 3.60
CA PHE A 158 -14.04 -1.91 3.66
C PHE A 158 -14.49 -1.53 2.25
N GLY A 159 -15.80 -1.38 2.06
CA GLY A 159 -16.35 -0.81 0.84
C GLY A 159 -16.04 0.70 0.74
N VAL A 160 -15.98 1.23 -0.49
CA VAL A 160 -15.70 2.65 -0.73
C VAL A 160 -16.75 3.56 -0.07
N GLN A 161 -17.98 3.09 0.07
CA GLN A 161 -19.06 3.80 0.78
C GLN A 161 -18.83 3.95 2.29
N GLU A 162 -17.88 3.20 2.86
CA GLU A 162 -17.54 3.22 4.29
C GLU A 162 -16.39 4.18 4.62
N ILE A 163 -15.82 4.84 3.61
CA ILE A 163 -14.74 5.82 3.79
C ILE A 163 -15.11 6.92 4.80
N PRO A 164 -16.32 7.52 4.81
CA PRO A 164 -16.68 8.53 5.80
C PRO A 164 -16.50 8.05 7.25
N GLN A 165 -16.81 6.78 7.54
CA GLN A 165 -16.68 6.18 8.87
C GLN A 165 -15.22 5.96 9.26
N LEU A 166 -14.34 5.72 8.29
CA LEU A 166 -12.92 5.51 8.51
C LEU A 166 -12.18 6.82 8.82
N ILE A 167 -12.56 7.92 8.16
CA ILE A 167 -11.84 9.20 8.24
C ILE A 167 -12.34 10.16 9.33
N GLY A 168 -13.51 9.89 9.93
CA GLY A 168 -14.10 10.71 10.99
C GLY A 168 -15.14 11.71 10.49
#